data_AF-A0A7V9VCM9-F1
#
_entry.id   AF-A0A7V9VCM9-F1
#
_cell.length_a   1.000
_cell.length_b   1.000
_cell.length_c   1.000
_cell.angle_alpha   90.00
_cell.angle_beta   90.00
_cell.angle_gamma   90.00
#
_symmetry.space_group_name_H-M   'P 1'
#
loop_
_entity.id
_entity.type
_entity.pdbx_description
1 polymer ?
#
loop_
_entity_poly.entity_id
_entity_poly.type
_entity_poly.pdbx_seq_one_letter_code
_entity_poly.pdbx_strand_id
1 'polypeptide(L)'
;MLLLLILSGCSTGNARDAGVAQGIEETKAATVPGVQATFIASEYFGASPTPPGTPTPRAVLRAIGLTTGVSGSGAPDGIYGAVPADAGRIYLAVRAADLQDGQTLFASWQTIEEKPEDIEVFGTSEVTVEGSPEWVALPLDLTGARGPDTYAVTVYVGETLLGALSFEITGAGTAPRRID
;
A
#
# COMPACT_ATOMS: atom_id res chain seq x y z
N MET A 1 50.89 -35.31 4.97
CA MET A 1 49.54 -35.86 4.72
C MET A 1 48.66 -34.66 4.41
N LEU A 2 48.61 -34.22 3.14
CA LEU A 2 47.53 -34.52 2.16
C LEU A 2 46.17 -34.01 2.72
N LEU A 3 45.47 -32.99 2.21
CA LEU A 3 45.14 -32.63 0.82
C LEU A 3 44.83 -31.12 0.66
N LEU A 4 45.25 -30.55 -0.48
CA LEU A 4 44.66 -29.41 -1.18
C LEU A 4 43.35 -29.85 -1.87
N LEU A 5 42.37 -28.94 -2.02
CA LEU A 5 41.50 -28.85 -3.20
C LEU A 5 40.77 -27.48 -3.22
N ILE A 6 41.29 -26.58 -4.05
CA ILE A 6 40.68 -25.30 -4.44
C ILE A 6 39.76 -25.59 -5.62
N LEU A 7 38.46 -25.31 -5.51
CA LEU A 7 37.55 -25.34 -6.66
C LEU A 7 37.46 -23.94 -7.29
N SER A 8 38.19 -23.75 -8.38
CA SER A 8 37.92 -22.76 -9.42
C SER A 8 36.72 -23.22 -10.26
N GLY A 9 35.63 -22.46 -10.23
CA GLY A 9 34.47 -22.66 -11.09
C GLY A 9 34.36 -21.54 -12.13
N CYS A 10 35.22 -21.57 -13.14
CA CYS A 10 34.96 -20.86 -14.41
C CYS A 10 34.09 -21.78 -15.29
N SER A 11 32.78 -21.52 -15.34
CA SER A 11 31.90 -22.12 -16.33
C SER A 11 31.77 -21.19 -17.53
N THR A 12 32.69 -21.35 -18.48
CA THR A 12 32.61 -20.80 -19.83
C THR A 12 31.60 -21.63 -20.63
N GLY A 13 30.44 -21.04 -20.94
CA GLY A 13 29.37 -21.64 -21.74
C GLY A 13 29.37 -21.12 -23.19
N ASN A 14 29.49 -22.08 -24.11
CA ASN A 14 29.74 -22.00 -25.55
C ASN A 14 28.84 -21.11 -26.45
N ALA A 15 29.53 -20.41 -27.37
CA ALA A 15 29.41 -20.51 -28.83
C ALA A 15 28.01 -20.58 -29.47
N ARG A 16 27.37 -19.41 -29.62
CA ARG A 16 26.44 -19.12 -30.73
C ARG A 16 26.53 -17.63 -31.08
N ASP A 17 27.57 -17.24 -31.81
CA ASP A 17 27.56 -15.96 -32.54
C ASP A 17 28.64 -15.88 -33.65
N ALA A 18 28.97 -17.02 -34.25
CA ALA A 18 29.92 -17.09 -35.37
C ALA A 18 29.26 -16.84 -36.75
N GLY A 19 28.01 -16.35 -36.80
CA GLY A 19 27.26 -16.11 -38.04
C GLY A 19 27.10 -14.64 -38.44
N VAL A 20 27.37 -13.69 -37.53
CA VAL A 20 27.11 -12.25 -37.78
C VAL A 20 28.36 -11.50 -38.27
N ALA A 21 29.56 -12.09 -38.09
CA ALA A 21 30.83 -11.44 -38.44
C ALA A 21 31.18 -11.42 -39.95
N GLN A 22 30.45 -12.14 -40.80
CA GLN A 22 30.75 -12.19 -42.25
C GLN A 22 29.95 -11.19 -43.09
N GLY A 23 29.04 -10.40 -42.50
CA GLY A 23 28.28 -9.38 -43.23
C GLY A 23 28.88 -7.97 -43.21
N ILE A 24 29.94 -7.72 -42.43
CA ILE A 24 30.38 -6.35 -42.11
C ILE A 24 31.55 -5.85 -42.98
N GLU A 25 32.24 -6.72 -43.75
CA GLU A 25 33.38 -6.29 -44.56
C GLU A 25 33.05 -5.81 -45.99
N GLU A 26 31.82 -5.97 -46.48
CA GLU A 26 31.43 -5.48 -47.83
C GLU A 26 30.83 -4.07 -47.87
N THR A 27 30.67 -3.38 -46.74
CA THR A 27 30.11 -2.01 -46.71
C THR A 27 31.16 -0.92 -46.48
N LYS A 28 32.39 -1.12 -46.96
CA LYS A 28 33.47 -0.12 -46.88
C LYS A 28 33.57 0.86 -48.06
N ALA A 29 32.52 0.98 -48.89
CA ALA A 29 32.54 1.93 -50.02
C ALA A 29 31.18 2.55 -50.36
N ALA A 30 30.29 2.73 -49.39
CA ALA A 30 29.11 3.57 -49.58
C ALA A 30 28.98 4.52 -48.38
N THR A 31 29.48 5.75 -48.55
CA THR A 31 29.06 6.88 -47.73
C THR A 31 27.58 7.10 -47.98
N VAL A 32 26.72 6.41 -47.23
CA VAL A 32 25.28 6.58 -47.29
C VAL A 32 24.97 7.94 -46.64
N PRO A 33 24.44 8.93 -47.38
CA PRO A 33 24.22 10.29 -46.87
C PRO A 33 23.33 10.36 -45.61
N GLY A 34 22.56 9.31 -45.33
CA GLY A 34 21.71 9.21 -44.14
C GLY A 34 22.46 8.93 -42.83
N VAL A 35 23.57 8.20 -42.85
CA VAL A 35 24.28 7.81 -41.62
C VAL A 35 25.03 9.01 -41.01
N GLN A 36 25.60 9.87 -41.86
CA GLN A 36 26.22 11.13 -41.40
C GLN A 36 25.18 12.11 -40.84
N ALA A 37 23.98 12.18 -41.42
CA ALA A 37 22.91 13.02 -40.92
C ALA A 37 22.45 12.58 -39.51
N THR A 38 22.38 11.27 -39.25
CA THR A 38 22.05 10.73 -37.93
C THR A 38 23.15 11.04 -36.90
N PHE A 39 24.42 10.94 -37.28
CA PHE A 39 25.55 11.23 -36.37
C PHE A 39 25.59 12.72 -35.97
N ILE A 40 25.43 13.62 -36.94
CA ILE A 40 25.38 15.07 -36.68
C ILE A 40 24.16 15.44 -35.82
N ALA A 41 23.01 14.80 -36.04
CA ALA A 41 21.83 15.03 -35.22
C ALA A 41 22.05 14.60 -33.75
N SER A 42 22.69 13.45 -33.50
CA SER A 42 23.02 13.02 -32.12
C SER A 42 24.08 13.89 -31.44
N GLU A 43 24.98 14.52 -32.21
CA GLU A 43 26.03 15.39 -31.69
C GLU A 43 25.51 16.81 -31.38
N TYR A 44 24.54 17.30 -32.15
CA TYR A 44 23.90 18.61 -31.93
C TYR A 44 22.71 18.56 -30.96
N PHE A 45 21.93 17.48 -30.99
CA PHE A 45 20.83 17.23 -30.06
C PHE A 45 21.31 16.17 -29.07
N GLY A 46 22.02 16.61 -28.02
CA GLY A 46 22.33 15.75 -26.88
C GLY A 46 21.06 15.04 -26.40
N ALA A 47 21.22 13.86 -25.79
CA ALA A 47 20.11 13.03 -25.33
C ALA A 47 19.04 13.91 -24.66
N SER A 48 17.86 13.98 -25.30
CA SER A 48 16.73 14.73 -24.75
C SER A 48 16.49 14.19 -23.34
N PRO A 49 16.45 15.04 -22.30
CA PRO A 49 16.25 14.55 -20.95
C PRO A 49 14.92 13.79 -20.93
N THR A 50 14.96 12.52 -20.54
CA THR A 50 13.75 11.74 -20.30
C THR A 50 12.88 12.55 -19.34
N PRO A 51 11.61 12.80 -19.66
CA PRO A 51 10.72 13.48 -18.74
C PRO A 51 10.77 12.80 -17.36
N PRO A 52 10.77 13.57 -16.26
CA PRO A 52 10.65 12.96 -14.95
C PRO A 52 9.38 12.11 -14.92
N GLY A 53 9.48 10.92 -14.35
CA GLY A 53 8.32 10.02 -14.21
C GLY A 53 7.18 10.74 -13.47
N THR A 54 5.95 10.52 -13.91
CA THR A 54 4.78 11.02 -13.19
C THR A 54 4.76 10.38 -11.79
N PRO A 55 4.62 11.18 -10.71
CA PRO A 55 4.55 10.62 -9.37
C PRO A 55 3.32 9.73 -9.24
N THR A 56 3.48 8.57 -8.61
CA THR A 56 2.36 7.71 -8.27
C THR A 56 1.45 8.44 -7.28
N PRO A 57 0.13 8.54 -7.56
CA PRO A 57 -0.83 9.08 -6.60
C PRO A 57 -0.73 8.34 -5.26
N ARG A 58 -0.80 9.09 -4.16
CA ARG A 58 -0.82 8.52 -2.80
C ARG A 58 -2.26 8.50 -2.30
N ALA A 59 -2.62 7.46 -1.56
CA ALA A 59 -3.94 7.36 -0.97
C ALA A 59 -4.22 8.56 -0.04
N VAL A 60 -5.42 9.15 -0.17
CA VAL A 60 -5.86 10.31 0.63
C VAL A 60 -7.17 9.99 1.31
N LEU A 61 -7.22 10.11 2.64
CA LEU A 61 -8.45 9.94 3.41
C LEU A 61 -9.49 10.98 3.00
N ARG A 62 -10.70 10.50 2.67
CA ARG A 62 -11.86 11.35 2.33
C ARG A 62 -12.93 11.31 3.42
N ALA A 63 -13.15 10.14 4.01
CA ALA A 63 -14.02 9.99 5.17
C ALA A 63 -13.59 8.78 6.01
N ILE A 64 -13.86 8.86 7.30
CA ILE A 64 -13.63 7.80 8.28
C ILE A 64 -14.82 7.78 9.24
N GLY A 65 -15.24 6.61 9.67
CA GLY A 65 -16.29 6.50 10.67
C GLY A 65 -16.42 5.10 11.25
N LEU A 66 -16.86 5.04 12.49
CA LEU A 66 -17.14 3.79 13.18
C LEU A 66 -18.55 3.33 12.86
N THR A 67 -18.74 2.04 12.59
CA THR A 67 -20.05 1.45 12.33
C THR A 67 -20.20 0.06 12.93
N THR A 68 -21.43 -0.37 13.21
CA THR A 68 -21.75 -1.74 13.64
C THR A 68 -22.21 -2.62 12.47
N GLY A 69 -22.38 -2.05 11.28
CA GLY A 69 -22.85 -2.77 10.11
C GLY A 69 -22.36 -2.14 8.81
N VAL A 70 -22.16 -2.98 7.80
CA VAL A 70 -21.73 -2.55 6.46
C VAL A 70 -22.59 -3.21 5.39
N SER A 71 -22.85 -2.47 4.32
CA SER A 71 -23.51 -3.00 3.12
C SER A 71 -22.55 -3.87 2.30
N GLY A 72 -23.06 -4.54 1.27
CA GLY A 72 -22.25 -5.36 0.37
C GLY A 72 -21.16 -4.59 -0.40
N SER A 73 -21.23 -3.25 -0.47
CA SER A 73 -20.19 -2.40 -1.05
C SER A 73 -19.16 -1.91 -0.03
N GLY A 74 -19.26 -2.34 1.23
CA GLY A 74 -18.42 -1.88 2.34
C GLY A 74 -18.87 -0.55 2.95
N ALA A 75 -19.90 0.11 2.38
CA ALA A 75 -20.40 1.37 2.92
C ALA A 75 -21.02 1.18 4.31
N PRO A 76 -20.78 2.10 5.27
CA PRO A 76 -21.28 1.98 6.63
C PRO A 76 -22.80 2.18 6.73
N ASP A 77 -23.47 1.38 7.56
CA ASP A 77 -24.88 1.56 7.92
C ASP A 77 -25.01 2.58 9.07
N GLY A 78 -24.59 3.80 8.81
CA GLY A 78 -24.50 4.87 9.80
C GLY A 78 -23.16 4.95 10.51
N ILE A 79 -22.88 6.13 11.06
CA ILE A 79 -21.64 6.46 11.77
C ILE A 79 -21.95 6.70 13.23
N TYR A 80 -21.17 6.09 14.12
CA TYR A 80 -21.39 6.12 15.55
C TYR A 80 -20.20 6.74 16.28
N GLY A 81 -20.50 7.51 17.30
CA GLY A 81 -19.51 8.03 18.25
C GLY A 81 -19.36 7.16 19.48
N ALA A 82 -20.35 6.29 19.74
CA ALA A 82 -20.30 5.32 20.82
C ALA A 82 -20.92 3.99 20.41
N VAL A 83 -20.32 2.89 20.87
CA VAL A 83 -20.82 1.51 20.69
C VAL A 83 -20.83 0.78 22.03
N PRO A 84 -21.81 -0.11 22.28
CA PRO A 84 -21.82 -0.87 23.52
C PRO A 84 -20.71 -1.92 23.55
N ALA A 85 -20.21 -2.25 24.75
CA ALA A 85 -19.17 -3.26 24.94
C ALA A 85 -19.56 -4.66 24.42
N ASP A 86 -20.86 -4.94 24.28
CA ASP A 86 -21.43 -6.16 23.72
C ASP A 86 -21.93 -6.00 22.26
N ALA A 87 -21.47 -4.98 21.53
CA ALA A 87 -21.81 -4.78 20.11
C ALA A 87 -21.38 -5.95 19.20
N GLY A 88 -20.53 -6.85 19.70
CA GLY A 88 -20.00 -7.98 18.92
C GLY A 88 -18.93 -7.50 17.95
N ARG A 89 -19.28 -7.35 16.68
CA ARG A 89 -18.35 -6.86 15.66
C ARG A 89 -18.64 -5.41 15.31
N ILE A 90 -17.60 -4.59 15.33
CA ILE A 90 -17.63 -3.22 14.82
C ILE A 90 -16.69 -3.09 13.63
N TYR A 91 -16.82 -2.01 12.88
CA TYR A 91 -16.02 -1.74 11.69
C TYR A 91 -15.55 -0.30 11.70
N LEU A 92 -14.30 -0.10 11.29
CA LEU A 92 -13.85 1.19 10.81
C LEU A 92 -14.14 1.26 9.31
N ALA A 93 -15.10 2.08 8.91
CA ALA A 93 -15.39 2.37 7.52
C ALA A 93 -14.49 3.51 7.04
N VAL A 94 -13.72 3.25 5.98
CA VAL A 94 -12.75 4.17 5.41
C VAL A 94 -13.08 4.41 3.95
N ARG A 95 -13.22 5.67 3.59
CA ARG A 95 -13.28 6.12 2.19
C ARG A 95 -12.01 6.90 1.91
N ALA A 96 -11.22 6.42 0.96
CA ALA A 96 -10.00 7.09 0.52
C ALA A 96 -9.98 7.21 -1.00
N ALA A 97 -9.42 8.32 -1.48
CA ALA A 97 -9.10 8.48 -2.90
C ALA A 97 -7.75 7.83 -3.20
N ASP A 98 -7.55 7.46 -4.46
CA ASP A 98 -6.26 6.98 -4.99
C ASP A 98 -5.74 5.69 -4.34
N LEU A 99 -6.60 4.92 -3.66
CA LEU A 99 -6.31 3.54 -3.27
C LEU A 99 -6.12 2.68 -4.53
N GLN A 100 -5.05 1.89 -4.52
CA GLN A 100 -4.70 0.99 -5.62
C GLN A 100 -5.01 -0.45 -5.23
N ASP A 101 -5.36 -1.25 -6.24
CA ASP A 101 -5.54 -2.69 -6.10
C ASP A 101 -4.28 -3.35 -5.52
N GLY A 102 -4.47 -4.26 -4.55
CA GLY A 102 -3.38 -4.92 -3.83
C GLY A 102 -2.74 -4.09 -2.70
N GLN A 103 -3.14 -2.83 -2.48
CA GLN A 103 -2.73 -2.10 -1.28
C GLN A 103 -3.42 -2.65 -0.04
N THR A 104 -2.72 -2.63 1.10
CA THR A 104 -3.28 -3.06 2.37
C THR A 104 -3.61 -1.84 3.24
N LEU A 105 -4.85 -1.77 3.72
CA LEU A 105 -5.21 -0.93 4.86
C LEU A 105 -5.01 -1.70 6.16
N PHE A 106 -4.41 -1.05 7.13
CA PHE A 106 -4.21 -1.56 8.48
C PHE A 106 -4.84 -0.58 9.47
N ALA A 107 -5.58 -1.07 10.46
CA ALA A 107 -6.05 -0.26 11.57
C ALA A 107 -5.58 -0.83 12.91
N SER A 108 -5.11 0.08 13.76
CA SER A 108 -4.67 -0.17 15.13
C SER A 108 -5.68 0.43 16.10
N TRP A 109 -6.25 -0.41 16.94
CA TRP A 109 -7.28 -0.06 17.92
C TRP A 109 -6.62 0.03 19.29
N GLN A 110 -6.72 1.18 19.94
CA GLN A 110 -5.91 1.50 21.11
C GLN A 110 -6.64 2.34 22.18
N THR A 111 -6.13 2.29 23.41
CA THR A 111 -6.54 3.20 24.48
C THR A 111 -6.06 4.63 24.19
N ILE A 112 -6.68 5.62 24.83
CA ILE A 112 -6.21 7.00 24.82
C ILE A 112 -5.64 7.31 26.20
N GLU A 113 -4.33 7.48 26.28
CA GLU A 113 -3.62 7.75 27.53
C GLU A 113 -2.77 9.01 27.41
N GLU A 114 -2.50 9.68 28.53
CA GLU A 114 -1.65 10.88 28.58
C GLU A 114 -0.20 10.55 28.18
N LYS A 115 0.27 9.37 28.58
CA LYS A 115 1.64 8.91 28.35
C LYS A 115 1.70 7.88 27.24
N PRO A 116 2.60 8.03 26.25
CA PRO A 116 2.74 7.07 25.15
C PRO A 116 3.01 5.63 25.60
N GLU A 117 3.72 5.43 26.70
CA GLU A 117 4.03 4.11 27.26
C GLU A 117 2.82 3.37 27.85
N ASP A 118 1.75 4.09 28.17
CA ASP A 118 0.52 3.52 28.74
C ASP A 118 -0.50 3.15 27.65
N ILE A 119 -0.29 3.59 26.39
CA ILE A 119 -1.16 3.26 25.26
C ILE A 119 -1.13 1.75 24.98
N GLU A 120 -2.26 1.08 25.19
CA GLU A 120 -2.47 -0.33 24.86
C GLU A 120 -3.10 -0.44 23.48
N VAL A 121 -2.44 -1.17 22.57
CA VAL A 121 -3.09 -1.65 21.34
C VAL A 121 -3.86 -2.93 21.69
N PHE A 122 -5.18 -2.85 21.65
CA PHE A 122 -6.05 -3.96 22.02
C PHE A 122 -6.61 -4.75 20.84
N GLY A 123 -6.42 -4.25 19.62
CA GLY A 123 -6.89 -4.91 18.42
C GLY A 123 -6.18 -4.39 17.18
N THR A 124 -6.10 -5.24 16.17
CA THR A 124 -5.62 -4.87 14.84
C THR A 124 -6.52 -5.47 13.79
N SER A 125 -6.60 -4.81 12.65
CA SER A 125 -7.42 -5.25 11.53
C SER A 125 -6.77 -4.87 10.21
N GLU A 126 -6.78 -5.78 9.26
CA GLU A 126 -6.09 -5.64 7.98
C GLU A 126 -7.01 -6.04 6.83
N VAL A 127 -7.05 -5.23 5.78
CA VAL A 127 -7.83 -5.50 4.56
C VAL A 127 -7.01 -5.11 3.35
N THR A 128 -6.82 -6.07 2.44
CA THR A 128 -6.27 -5.80 1.11
C THR A 128 -7.37 -5.25 0.20
N VAL A 129 -7.06 -4.15 -0.49
CA VAL A 129 -7.94 -3.51 -1.47
C VAL A 129 -8.04 -4.42 -2.69
N GLU A 130 -9.26 -4.78 -3.04
CA GLU A 130 -9.60 -5.51 -4.27
C GLU A 130 -10.42 -4.61 -5.20
N GLY A 131 -9.93 -4.39 -6.42
CA GLY A 131 -10.57 -3.55 -7.42
C GLY A 131 -10.51 -2.05 -7.10
N SER A 132 -11.67 -1.39 -7.06
CA SER A 132 -11.78 0.05 -6.80
C SER A 132 -12.95 0.35 -5.88
N PRO A 133 -12.88 -0.11 -4.61
CA PRO A 133 -13.97 0.06 -3.67
C PRO A 133 -14.15 1.53 -3.30
N GLU A 134 -15.40 1.97 -3.18
CA GLU A 134 -15.69 3.30 -2.61
C GLU A 134 -15.40 3.33 -1.10
N TRP A 135 -15.66 2.21 -0.41
CA TRP A 135 -15.48 2.04 1.02
C TRP A 135 -14.73 0.76 1.32
N VAL A 136 -13.82 0.83 2.30
CA VAL A 136 -13.13 -0.31 2.89
C VAL A 136 -13.53 -0.40 4.35
N ALA A 137 -14.00 -1.57 4.77
CA ALA A 137 -14.43 -1.81 6.14
C ALA A 137 -13.41 -2.68 6.87
N LEU A 138 -12.76 -2.13 7.89
CA LEU A 138 -11.82 -2.88 8.72
C LEU A 138 -12.53 -3.41 9.98
N PRO A 139 -12.71 -4.74 10.11
CA PRO A 139 -13.48 -5.32 11.21
C PRO A 139 -12.68 -5.39 12.50
N LEU A 140 -13.35 -5.17 13.63
CA LEU A 140 -12.85 -5.49 14.96
C LEU A 140 -13.92 -6.29 15.70
N ASP A 141 -13.53 -7.46 16.19
CA ASP A 141 -14.35 -8.21 17.14
C ASP A 141 -14.09 -7.66 18.55
N LEU A 142 -15.11 -7.06 19.16
CA LEU A 142 -15.10 -6.67 20.57
C LEU A 142 -15.32 -7.91 21.45
N THR A 143 -14.36 -8.83 21.40
CA THR A 143 -14.36 -10.02 22.27
C THR A 143 -13.60 -9.69 23.54
N GLY A 144 -14.32 -9.35 24.60
CA GLY A 144 -13.76 -9.09 25.92
C GLY A 144 -14.48 -7.96 26.64
N ALA A 145 -14.43 -7.96 27.97
CA ALA A 145 -14.98 -6.88 28.79
C ALA A 145 -14.07 -5.65 28.68
N ARG A 146 -14.13 -4.93 27.55
CA ARG A 146 -13.58 -3.57 27.47
C ARG A 146 -14.47 -2.68 28.35
N GLY A 147 -13.82 -1.97 29.26
CA GLY A 147 -14.50 -1.05 30.16
C GLY A 147 -15.15 0.08 29.36
N PRO A 148 -16.19 0.72 29.91
CA PRO A 148 -16.70 1.95 29.32
C PRO A 148 -15.62 3.03 29.36
N ASP A 149 -15.15 3.49 28.20
CA ASP A 149 -14.12 4.52 28.07
C ASP A 149 -14.04 5.07 26.63
N THR A 150 -13.17 6.06 26.41
CA THR A 150 -12.80 6.57 25.10
C THR A 150 -11.58 5.83 24.55
N TYR A 151 -11.71 5.37 23.32
CA TYR A 151 -10.69 4.65 22.59
C TYR A 151 -10.37 5.39 21.29
N ALA A 152 -9.24 5.04 20.69
CA ALA A 152 -8.85 5.54 19.38
C ALA A 152 -8.63 4.39 18.41
N VAL A 153 -8.86 4.67 17.13
CA VAL A 153 -8.44 3.82 16.04
C VAL A 153 -7.67 4.65 15.03
N THR A 154 -6.51 4.13 14.65
CA THR A 154 -5.61 4.77 13.69
C THR A 154 -5.52 3.89 12.45
N VAL A 155 -5.65 4.47 11.25
CA VAL A 155 -5.62 3.75 9.98
C VAL A 155 -4.42 4.14 9.12
N TYR A 156 -3.82 3.15 8.49
CA TYR A 156 -2.63 3.24 7.66
C TYR A 156 -2.87 2.57 6.30
N VAL A 157 -2.14 3.02 5.28
CA VAL A 157 -1.91 2.29 4.02
C VAL A 157 -0.43 1.98 3.93
N GLY A 158 -0.08 0.69 4.03
CA GLY A 158 1.29 0.29 4.33
C GLY A 158 1.78 0.97 5.62
N GLU A 159 2.88 1.72 5.54
CA GLU A 159 3.44 2.46 6.68
C GLU A 159 2.94 3.91 6.79
N THR A 160 2.09 4.37 5.84
CA THR A 160 1.64 5.77 5.81
C THR A 160 0.35 5.93 6.61
N LEU A 161 0.37 6.79 7.63
CA LEU A 161 -0.82 7.21 8.36
C LEU A 161 -1.83 7.89 7.42
N LEU A 162 -3.04 7.36 7.34
CA LEU A 162 -4.16 8.00 6.63
C LEU A 162 -4.97 8.91 7.55
N GLY A 163 -5.18 8.49 8.80
CA GLY A 163 -5.93 9.28 9.78
C GLY A 163 -6.26 8.49 11.04
N ALA A 164 -7.00 9.12 11.95
CA ALA A 164 -7.42 8.54 13.21
C ALA A 164 -8.84 9.03 13.58
N LEU A 165 -9.52 8.26 14.42
CA LEU A 165 -10.84 8.55 14.96
C LEU A 165 -10.85 8.14 16.44
N SER A 166 -11.44 8.96 17.31
CA SER A 166 -11.81 8.54 18.66
C SER A 166 -13.27 8.10 18.72
N PHE A 167 -13.57 7.15 19.61
CA PHE A 167 -14.91 6.65 19.84
C PHE A 167 -15.06 6.18 21.29
N GLU A 168 -16.29 6.12 21.78
CA GLU A 168 -16.59 5.59 23.09
C GLU A 168 -17.01 4.12 22.99
N ILE A 169 -16.53 3.30 23.92
CA ILE A 169 -17.20 2.06 24.29
C ILE A 169 -18.05 2.35 25.51
N THR A 170 -19.34 2.00 25.46
CA THR A 170 -20.28 2.15 26.57
C THR A 170 -20.53 0.82 27.26
N GLY A 171 -21.22 0.84 28.41
CA GLY A 171 -21.59 -0.40 29.12
C GLY A 171 -22.45 -1.33 28.26
N ALA A 172 -22.38 -2.64 28.54
CA ALA A 172 -23.20 -3.64 27.86
C ALA A 172 -24.70 -3.34 28.00
N GLY A 173 -25.48 -3.69 26.96
CA GLY A 173 -26.93 -3.44 26.93
C GLY A 173 -27.33 -1.98 26.67
N THR A 174 -26.38 -1.10 26.36
CA THR A 174 -26.66 0.26 25.89
C THR A 174 -26.85 0.28 24.37
N ALA A 175 -27.55 1.30 23.85
CA ALA A 175 -27.70 1.48 22.42
C ALA A 175 -26.49 2.22 21.82
N PRO A 176 -26.05 1.90 20.58
CA PRO A 176 -25.07 2.70 19.87
C PRO A 176 -25.55 4.15 19.70
N ARG A 177 -24.63 5.11 19.81
CA ARG A 177 -24.93 6.54 19.66
C ARG A 177 -24.40 7.05 18.32
N ARG A 178 -25.32 7.47 17.45
CA ARG A 178 -25.00 8.01 16.12
C ARG A 178 -24.37 9.40 16.23
N ILE A 179 -23.49 9.74 15.29
CA ILE A 179 -23.05 11.11 15.04
C ILE A 179 -23.77 11.56 13.78
N ASP A 180 -24.67 12.53 13.94
CA ASP A 180 -25.48 13.12 12.86
C ASP A 180 -24.77 14.30 12.22
#